data_AF-A0A0U2QJ10-F1
#
_entry.id   AF-A0A0U2QJ10-F1
#
_cell.length_a   1.000
_cell.length_b   1.000
_cell.length_c   1.000
_cell.angle_alpha   90.00
_cell.angle_beta   90.00
_cell.angle_gamma   90.00
#
_symmetry.space_group_name_H-M   'P 1'
#
loop_
_entity.id
_entity.type
_entity.pdbx_description
1 polymer ?
#
loop_
_entity_poly.entity_id
_entity_poly.type
_entity_poly.pdbx_seq_one_letter_code
_entity_poly.pdbx_strand_id
1 'polypeptide(L)'
;PKRKLERDVEVELGDDYTLDLQKYWDLMNPEEKQDKIPEIWEGHNIADYIDPEIMKRLEDLEQEEELREKAGEYDSDEESEDEEMKEIRQLASQIREKRKLKILASKEKDTQGSRMPRTAKKVDRATLEKEMADLGLDMTDKDDSHYARRSRSLVRKRKREVSAPPTSRTRSQSASRPPRDQSGVRDAKMLKKVKTMMKSSQKEMNRQGRKGESDRHVFDVKPKHLLSGKRKSGSTSHR
;
A
#
# COMPACT_ATOMS: atom_id res chain seq x y z
N PRO A 1 -68.82 -40.08 25.58
CA PRO A 1 -68.11 -38.99 24.88
C PRO A 1 -67.09 -39.54 23.85
N LYS A 2 -67.14 -39.07 22.60
CA LYS A 2 -66.11 -39.44 21.60
C LYS A 2 -64.76 -38.81 22.01
N ARG A 3 -63.66 -39.58 21.91
CA ARG A 3 -62.29 -39.09 22.13
C ARG A 3 -61.98 -38.07 21.03
N LYS A 4 -61.48 -36.88 21.41
CA LYS A 4 -61.01 -35.89 20.43
C LYS A 4 -59.80 -36.44 19.69
N LEU A 5 -59.84 -36.39 18.36
CA LEU A 5 -58.71 -36.69 17.49
C LEU A 5 -57.91 -35.41 17.24
N GLU A 6 -56.66 -35.53 16.79
CA GLU A 6 -55.83 -34.37 16.46
C GLU A 6 -56.48 -33.48 15.39
N ARG A 7 -57.20 -34.09 14.45
CA ARG A 7 -57.99 -33.38 13.42
C ARG A 7 -59.12 -32.54 14.01
N ASP A 8 -59.70 -32.98 15.14
CA ASP A 8 -60.75 -32.20 15.82
C ASP A 8 -60.13 -30.98 16.53
N VAL A 9 -58.91 -31.14 17.07
CA VAL A 9 -58.13 -30.08 17.72
C VAL A 9 -57.66 -29.03 16.69
N GLU A 10 -57.19 -29.49 15.53
CA GLU A 10 -56.83 -28.64 14.38
C GLU A 10 -58.00 -27.75 13.95
N VAL A 11 -59.20 -28.34 13.77
CA VAL A 11 -60.40 -27.58 13.37
C VAL A 11 -60.87 -26.60 14.46
N GLU A 12 -60.68 -26.93 15.74
CA GLU A 12 -61.03 -26.04 16.87
C GLU A 12 -60.09 -24.83 16.99
N LEU A 13 -58.77 -25.03 16.81
CA LEU A 13 -57.76 -23.96 16.92
C LEU A 13 -57.56 -23.17 15.63
N GLY A 14 -57.90 -23.75 14.47
CA GLY A 14 -57.83 -23.07 13.17
C GLY A 14 -56.41 -22.57 12.86
N ASP A 15 -56.28 -21.27 12.68
CA ASP A 15 -55.02 -20.62 12.28
C ASP A 15 -53.95 -20.60 13.40
N ASP A 16 -54.36 -20.72 14.67
CA ASP A 16 -53.44 -20.75 15.83
C ASP A 16 -52.89 -22.16 16.11
N TYR A 17 -53.27 -23.16 15.30
CA TYR A 17 -52.82 -24.53 15.49
C TYR A 17 -51.37 -24.74 15.02
N THR A 18 -50.50 -25.19 15.93
CA THR A 18 -49.17 -25.72 15.61
C THR A 18 -49.05 -27.15 16.11
N LEU A 19 -48.72 -28.09 15.21
CA LEU A 19 -48.48 -29.49 15.57
C LEU A 19 -47.20 -29.62 16.40
N ASP A 20 -47.34 -29.85 17.70
CA ASP A 20 -46.24 -30.15 18.60
C ASP A 20 -45.94 -31.66 18.59
N LEU A 21 -44.77 -32.03 18.06
CA LEU A 21 -44.30 -33.41 18.00
C LEU A 21 -43.81 -33.93 19.36
N GLN A 22 -43.37 -33.04 20.25
CA GLN A 22 -42.77 -33.37 21.55
C GLN A 22 -43.84 -33.71 22.60
N LYS A 23 -45.05 -33.16 22.45
CA LYS A 23 -46.22 -33.40 23.29
C LYS A 23 -46.50 -34.89 23.57
N TYR A 24 -46.23 -35.76 22.60
CA TYR A 24 -46.57 -37.18 22.65
C TYR A 24 -45.40 -38.09 23.04
N TRP A 25 -44.26 -37.55 23.49
CA TRP A 25 -43.13 -38.36 23.94
C TRP A 25 -43.34 -38.87 25.36
N ASP A 26 -42.96 -40.13 25.61
CA ASP A 26 -43.01 -40.75 26.94
C ASP A 26 -41.61 -40.71 27.56
N LEU A 27 -41.37 -39.67 28.38
CA LEU A 27 -40.13 -39.47 29.14
C LEU A 27 -40.31 -39.85 30.61
N MET A 28 -39.20 -40.07 31.31
CA MET A 28 -39.19 -40.38 32.74
C MET A 28 -39.83 -39.27 33.57
N ASN A 29 -39.51 -38.01 33.24
CA ASN A 29 -40.09 -36.82 33.84
C ASN A 29 -40.94 -36.09 32.79
N PRO A 30 -42.22 -35.79 33.05
CA PRO A 30 -43.09 -35.14 32.08
C PRO A 30 -42.80 -33.64 31.87
N GLU A 31 -42.06 -33.01 32.79
CA GLU A 31 -41.70 -31.58 32.72
C GLU A 31 -40.65 -31.30 31.64
N GLU A 32 -39.76 -32.25 31.38
CA GLU A 32 -38.62 -32.14 30.46
C GLU A 32 -39.02 -32.30 28.97
N LYS A 33 -40.31 -32.56 28.69
CA LYS A 33 -40.78 -32.83 27.32
C LYS A 33 -40.56 -31.65 26.36
N GLN A 34 -40.57 -30.42 26.88
CA GLN A 34 -40.45 -29.20 26.09
C GLN A 34 -39.04 -28.59 26.17
N ASP A 35 -38.08 -29.29 26.77
CA ASP A 35 -36.71 -28.80 26.88
C ASP A 35 -36.00 -28.83 25.52
N LYS A 36 -35.15 -27.81 25.28
CA LYS A 36 -34.39 -27.68 24.03
C LYS A 36 -33.07 -28.42 24.16
N ILE A 37 -32.88 -29.46 23.33
CA ILE A 37 -31.65 -30.24 23.28
C ILE A 37 -30.56 -29.43 22.54
N PRO A 38 -29.41 -29.14 23.17
CA PRO A 38 -28.28 -28.55 22.46
C PRO A 38 -27.63 -29.60 21.54
N GLU A 39 -27.36 -29.22 20.29
CA GLU A 39 -26.81 -30.14 19.28
C GLU A 39 -25.29 -30.01 19.09
N ILE A 40 -24.75 -28.79 19.17
CA ILE A 40 -23.35 -28.47 18.85
C ILE A 40 -22.73 -27.60 19.95
N TRP A 41 -21.51 -27.93 20.34
CA TRP A 41 -20.68 -27.14 21.26
C TRP A 41 -19.24 -27.02 20.75
N GLU A 42 -18.74 -25.79 20.59
CA GLU A 42 -17.35 -25.50 20.13
C GLU A 42 -16.89 -26.37 18.94
N GLY A 43 -17.77 -26.55 17.95
CA GLY A 43 -17.48 -27.32 16.73
C GLY A 43 -17.62 -28.84 16.85
N HIS A 44 -18.06 -29.35 18.00
CA HIS A 44 -18.28 -30.78 18.25
C HIS A 44 -19.77 -31.07 18.45
N ASN A 45 -20.23 -32.23 17.97
CA ASN A 45 -21.63 -32.64 18.14
C ASN A 45 -21.81 -33.26 19.53
N ILE A 46 -22.83 -32.81 20.26
CA ILE A 46 -23.10 -33.29 21.62
C ILE A 46 -23.61 -34.73 21.60
N ALA A 47 -24.34 -35.13 20.54
CA ALA A 47 -24.85 -36.49 20.36
C ALA A 47 -23.76 -37.57 20.41
N ASP A 48 -22.53 -37.24 19.98
CA ASP A 48 -21.40 -38.17 19.97
C ASP A 48 -20.87 -38.48 21.38
N TYR A 49 -21.21 -37.66 22.37
CA TYR A 49 -20.75 -37.75 23.76
C TYR A 49 -21.83 -38.21 24.75
N ILE A 50 -23.02 -38.61 24.26
CA ILE A 50 -24.11 -39.12 25.11
C ILE A 50 -23.87 -40.62 25.41
N ASP A 51 -23.34 -40.91 26.61
CA ASP A 51 -23.10 -42.27 27.10
C ASP A 51 -23.55 -42.39 28.58
N PRO A 52 -24.29 -43.44 28.98
CA PRO A 52 -24.70 -43.62 30.38
C PRO A 52 -23.51 -43.74 31.36
N GLU A 53 -22.33 -44.16 30.90
CA GLU A 53 -21.12 -44.32 31.72
C GLU A 53 -20.12 -43.17 31.54
N ILE A 54 -20.51 -42.04 30.94
CA ILE A 54 -19.61 -40.91 30.65
C ILE A 54 -18.88 -40.38 31.89
N MET A 55 -19.57 -40.32 33.04
CA MET A 55 -18.97 -39.84 34.30
C MET A 55 -17.87 -40.77 34.81
N LYS A 56 -18.03 -42.08 34.67
CA LYS A 56 -17.01 -43.06 35.07
C LYS A 56 -15.77 -42.96 34.16
N ARG A 57 -15.98 -42.81 32.85
CA ARG A 57 -14.87 -42.61 31.90
C ARG A 57 -14.14 -41.29 32.15
N LEU A 58 -14.86 -40.25 32.58
CA LEU A 58 -14.27 -38.98 32.98
C LEU A 58 -13.40 -39.15 34.23
N GLU A 59 -13.88 -39.84 35.26
CA GLU A 59 -13.10 -40.13 36.47
C GLU A 59 -11.81 -40.92 36.17
N ASP A 60 -11.88 -41.92 35.30
CA ASP A 60 -10.71 -42.70 34.87
C ASP A 60 -9.67 -41.81 34.14
N LEU A 61 -10.14 -40.88 33.29
CA LEU A 61 -9.28 -39.92 32.58
C LEU A 61 -8.66 -38.89 33.52
N GLU A 62 -9.41 -38.38 34.49
CA GLU A 62 -8.90 -37.42 35.48
C GLU A 62 -7.79 -38.06 36.34
N GLN A 63 -7.96 -39.32 36.73
CA GLN A 63 -6.90 -40.07 37.44
C GLN A 63 -5.66 -40.27 36.55
N GLU A 64 -5.83 -40.53 35.26
CA GLU A 64 -4.71 -40.66 34.33
C GLU A 64 -3.96 -39.33 34.17
N GLU A 65 -4.68 -38.21 34.00
CA GLU A 65 -4.08 -36.88 33.89
C GLU A 65 -3.37 -36.47 35.20
N GLU A 66 -3.92 -36.78 36.37
CA GLU A 66 -3.21 -36.57 37.65
C GLU A 66 -1.90 -37.35 37.73
N LEU A 67 -1.85 -38.58 37.20
CA LEU A 67 -0.62 -39.37 37.15
C LEU A 67 0.39 -38.75 36.17
N ARG A 68 -0.07 -38.22 35.04
CA ARG A 68 0.77 -37.52 34.05
C ARG A 68 1.33 -36.20 34.59
N GLU A 69 0.50 -35.44 35.30
CA GLU A 69 0.91 -34.20 35.95
C GLU A 69 1.93 -34.49 37.07
N LYS A 70 1.68 -35.50 37.91
CA LYS A 70 2.66 -35.95 38.94
C LYS A 70 3.95 -36.49 38.34
N ALA A 71 3.91 -37.00 37.11
CA ALA A 71 5.09 -37.44 36.37
C ALA A 71 5.86 -36.27 35.73
N GLY A 72 5.32 -35.04 35.78
CA GLY A 72 5.96 -33.83 35.25
C GLY A 72 5.87 -33.68 33.72
N GLU A 73 4.92 -34.36 33.05
CA GLU A 73 4.77 -34.29 31.58
C GLU A 73 4.47 -32.85 31.10
N TYR A 74 3.81 -32.06 31.94
CA TYR A 74 3.44 -30.67 31.67
C TYR A 74 4.36 -29.65 32.35
N ASP A 75 5.45 -30.09 32.99
CA ASP A 75 6.43 -29.18 33.59
C ASP A 75 7.26 -28.53 32.48
N SER A 76 6.83 -27.35 32.03
CA SER A 76 7.60 -26.50 31.13
C SER A 76 8.63 -25.70 31.93
N ASP A 77 9.55 -26.37 32.60
CA ASP A 77 10.64 -25.68 33.28
C ASP A 77 11.61 -25.13 32.22
N GLU A 78 11.44 -23.84 31.90
CA GLU A 78 12.46 -23.06 31.20
C GLU A 78 13.68 -22.94 32.12
N GLU A 79 14.70 -23.75 31.85
CA GLU A 79 16.00 -23.69 32.50
C GLU A 79 16.49 -22.23 32.46
N SER A 80 16.73 -21.65 33.64
CA SER A 80 17.01 -20.22 33.74
C SER A 80 18.28 -19.90 32.96
N GLU A 81 18.16 -19.14 31.87
CA GLU A 81 19.31 -18.83 31.04
C GLU A 81 20.36 -18.04 31.82
N ASP A 82 21.58 -18.57 31.83
CA ASP A 82 22.78 -17.90 32.34
C ASP A 82 22.94 -16.51 31.73
N GLU A 83 23.50 -15.57 32.50
CA GLU A 83 23.74 -14.19 32.05
C GLU A 83 24.57 -14.14 30.74
N GLU A 84 25.53 -15.05 30.60
CA GLU A 84 26.35 -15.20 29.39
C GLU A 84 25.49 -15.62 28.17
N MET A 85 24.55 -16.54 28.34
CA MET A 85 23.68 -16.99 27.24
C MET A 85 22.77 -15.85 26.76
N LYS A 86 22.26 -15.04 27.68
CA LYS A 86 21.47 -13.84 27.36
C LYS A 86 22.30 -12.81 26.60
N GLU A 87 23.54 -12.58 27.02
CA GLU A 87 24.45 -11.65 26.33
C GLU A 87 24.79 -12.14 24.91
N ILE A 88 25.09 -13.43 24.74
CA ILE A 88 25.33 -14.05 23.43
C ILE A 88 24.11 -13.89 22.52
N ARG A 89 22.89 -14.10 23.02
CA ARG A 89 21.65 -13.91 22.24
C ARG A 89 21.44 -12.45 21.83
N GLN A 90 21.65 -11.51 22.74
CA GLN A 90 21.54 -10.08 22.46
C GLN A 90 22.55 -9.66 21.39
N LEU A 91 23.82 -10.04 21.55
CA LEU A 91 24.88 -9.77 20.59
C LEU A 91 24.59 -10.42 19.23
N ALA A 92 24.12 -11.67 19.22
CA ALA A 92 23.74 -12.36 17.99
C ALA A 92 22.57 -11.66 17.27
N SER A 93 21.59 -11.14 18.00
CA SER A 93 20.49 -10.35 17.44
C SER A 93 21.02 -9.08 16.76
N GLN A 94 21.86 -8.32 17.45
CA GLN A 94 22.50 -7.11 16.91
C GLN A 94 23.31 -7.41 15.64
N ILE A 95 24.08 -8.51 15.63
CA ILE A 95 24.84 -8.95 14.45
C ILE A 95 23.91 -9.26 13.29
N ARG A 96 22.82 -10.01 13.52
CA ARG A 96 21.84 -10.37 12.48
C ARG A 96 21.18 -9.13 11.89
N GLU A 97 20.77 -8.18 12.73
CA GLU A 97 20.18 -6.92 12.29
C GLU A 97 21.16 -6.07 11.47
N LYS A 98 22.40 -5.88 11.96
CA LYS A 98 23.43 -5.15 11.23
C LYS A 98 23.77 -5.82 9.89
N ARG A 99 23.81 -7.17 9.83
CA ARG A 99 23.99 -7.90 8.57
C ARG A 99 22.83 -7.67 7.60
N LYS A 100 21.58 -7.72 8.08
CA LYS A 100 20.40 -7.42 7.26
C LYS A 100 20.44 -5.99 6.69
N LEU A 101 20.77 -5.00 7.52
CA LEU A 101 20.92 -3.60 7.08
C LEU A 101 22.01 -3.43 6.02
N LYS A 102 23.16 -4.12 6.17
CA LYS A 102 24.23 -4.11 5.15
C LYS A 102 23.75 -4.72 3.82
N ILE A 103 22.98 -5.80 3.85
CA ILE A 103 22.40 -6.42 2.65
C ILE A 103 21.39 -5.47 1.99
N LEU A 104 20.51 -4.84 2.76
CA LEU A 104 19.55 -3.87 2.25
C LEU A 104 20.24 -2.67 1.58
N ALA A 105 21.24 -2.09 2.24
CA ALA A 105 22.03 -1.00 1.67
C ALA A 105 22.84 -1.44 0.43
N SER A 106 23.24 -2.71 0.34
CA SER A 106 23.89 -3.26 -0.85
C SER A 106 22.90 -3.38 -2.01
N LYS A 107 21.68 -3.85 -1.75
CA LYS A 107 20.61 -3.95 -2.76
C LYS A 107 20.19 -2.58 -3.26
N GLU A 108 20.08 -1.57 -2.39
CA GLU A 108 19.77 -0.19 -2.78
C GLU A 108 20.84 0.39 -3.73
N LYS A 109 22.11 0.07 -3.51
CA LYS A 109 23.23 0.51 -4.37
C LYS A 109 23.28 -0.22 -5.71
N ASP A 110 22.49 -1.26 -5.90
CA ASP A 110 22.41 -2.02 -7.14
C ASP A 110 21.32 -1.47 -8.05
N THR A 111 21.71 -0.48 -8.84
CA THR A 111 20.83 0.22 -9.79
C THR A 111 21.22 -0.14 -11.22
N GLN A 112 20.24 -0.19 -12.12
CA GLN A 112 20.47 -0.50 -13.53
C GLN A 112 21.16 0.70 -14.22
N GLY A 113 22.50 0.65 -14.33
CA GLY A 113 23.31 1.68 -14.96
C GLY A 113 24.77 1.65 -14.51
N SER A 114 25.62 2.46 -15.16
CA SER A 114 27.02 2.62 -14.73
C SER A 114 27.10 3.35 -13.40
N ARG A 115 27.75 2.73 -12.41
CA ARG A 115 27.99 3.35 -11.10
C ARG A 115 28.99 4.50 -11.22
N MET A 116 28.63 5.67 -10.70
CA MET A 116 29.55 6.81 -10.63
C MET A 116 30.75 6.50 -9.70
N PRO A 117 31.99 6.83 -10.09
CA PRO A 117 33.15 6.59 -9.24
C PRO A 117 33.10 7.51 -8.01
N ARG A 118 33.54 7.00 -6.85
CA ARG A 118 33.54 7.77 -5.59
C ARG A 118 34.44 9.01 -5.66
N THR A 119 35.42 9.04 -6.57
CA THR A 119 36.30 10.20 -6.82
C THR A 119 35.56 11.41 -7.39
N ALA A 120 34.46 11.21 -8.13
CA ALA A 120 33.66 12.29 -8.69
C ALA A 120 32.66 12.87 -7.66
N LYS A 121 32.26 12.08 -6.67
CA LYS A 121 31.34 12.50 -5.61
C LYS A 121 32.10 13.16 -4.46
N LYS A 122 31.63 14.32 -4.00
CA LYS A 122 32.13 14.94 -2.77
C LYS A 122 31.57 14.19 -1.56
N VAL A 123 32.46 13.83 -0.63
CA VAL A 123 32.09 13.18 0.64
C VAL A 123 31.73 14.27 1.65
N ASP A 124 30.60 14.10 2.33
CA ASP A 124 30.20 15.00 3.40
C ASP A 124 30.99 14.68 4.69
N ARG A 125 31.57 15.73 5.27
CA ARG A 125 32.42 15.61 6.47
C ARG A 125 31.64 15.01 7.66
N ALA A 126 30.42 15.50 7.88
CA ALA A 126 29.61 15.09 9.02
C ALA A 126 29.24 13.60 8.97
N THR A 127 28.97 13.04 7.78
CA THR A 127 28.64 11.63 7.63
C THR A 127 29.84 10.74 7.91
N LEU A 128 31.03 11.14 7.41
CA LEU A 128 32.27 10.41 7.64
C LEU A 128 32.67 10.41 9.12
N GLU A 129 32.59 11.56 9.79
CA GLU A 129 32.90 11.68 11.22
C GLU A 129 32.01 10.78 12.07
N LYS A 130 30.70 10.76 11.77
CA LYS A 130 29.76 9.91 12.48
C LYS A 130 30.08 8.43 12.31
N GLU A 131 30.32 7.98 11.07
CA GLU A 131 30.64 6.57 10.81
C GLU A 131 31.94 6.11 11.47
N MET A 132 32.95 6.98 11.55
CA MET A 132 34.23 6.66 12.21
C MET A 132 34.13 6.68 13.73
N ALA A 133 33.36 7.62 14.29
CA ALA A 133 33.07 7.65 15.72
C ALA A 133 32.26 6.41 16.16
N ASP A 134 31.29 5.99 15.35
CA ASP A 134 30.50 4.76 15.59
C ASP A 134 31.39 3.49 15.58
N LEU A 135 32.54 3.52 14.88
CA LEU A 135 33.54 2.46 14.88
C LEU A 135 34.54 2.55 16.05
N GLY A 136 34.42 3.58 16.90
CA GLY A 136 35.29 3.80 18.06
C GLY A 136 36.58 4.56 17.75
N LEU A 137 36.68 5.23 16.60
CA LEU A 137 37.81 6.12 16.30
C LEU A 137 37.56 7.50 16.88
N ASP A 138 38.57 8.05 17.55
CA ASP A 138 38.50 9.41 18.07
C ASP A 138 38.59 10.44 16.94
N MET A 139 37.55 11.26 16.83
CA MET A 139 37.41 12.32 15.83
C MET A 139 37.39 13.71 16.47
N THR A 140 37.94 13.88 17.68
CA THR A 140 38.01 15.17 18.39
C THR A 140 39.01 16.16 17.77
N ASP A 141 40.19 15.71 17.33
CA ASP A 141 41.23 16.52 16.64
C ASP A 141 40.95 16.75 15.14
N LYS A 142 39.67 16.76 14.77
CA LYS A 142 39.20 16.81 13.38
C LYS A 142 39.50 18.13 12.66
N ASP A 143 39.66 19.23 13.37
CA ASP A 143 39.85 20.56 12.76
C ASP A 143 41.28 20.80 12.24
N ASP A 144 42.26 20.03 12.72
CA ASP A 144 43.64 20.06 12.22
C ASP A 144 43.91 19.07 11.07
N SER A 145 42.93 18.23 10.76
CA SER A 145 43.04 17.24 9.69
C SER A 145 43.10 17.87 8.29
N HIS A 146 43.84 17.22 7.38
CA HIS A 146 44.02 17.68 6.00
C HIS A 146 42.70 17.85 5.21
N TYR A 147 41.63 17.13 5.59
CA TYR A 147 40.31 17.21 4.95
C TYR A 147 39.40 18.31 5.55
N ALA A 148 39.73 18.85 6.72
CA ALA A 148 38.99 19.96 7.36
C ALA A 148 39.46 21.35 6.90
N ARG A 149 40.64 21.44 6.28
CA ARG A 149 41.19 22.70 5.72
C ARG A 149 40.34 23.20 4.56
N ARG A 150 39.34 24.04 4.88
CA ARG A 150 38.54 24.77 3.90
C ARG A 150 39.44 25.76 3.16
N SER A 151 39.51 25.68 1.83
CA SER A 151 40.05 26.75 0.98
C SER A 151 39.12 27.97 1.05
N ARG A 152 39.22 28.74 2.14
CA ARG A 152 38.63 30.08 2.19
C ARG A 152 39.39 30.90 1.17
N SER A 153 38.72 31.34 0.10
CA SER A 153 39.29 32.32 -0.81
C SER A 153 39.65 33.56 0.00
N LEU A 154 40.94 33.90 0.08
CA LEU A 154 41.45 35.14 0.70
C LEU A 154 40.96 36.41 -0.03
N VAL A 155 40.20 36.25 -1.13
CA VAL A 155 39.71 37.34 -1.96
C VAL A 155 38.23 37.58 -1.68
N ARG A 156 37.95 38.56 -0.81
CA ARG A 156 36.63 39.17 -0.60
C ARG A 156 36.21 39.94 -1.86
N LYS A 157 35.72 39.27 -2.91
CA LYS A 157 35.00 39.95 -4.00
C LYS A 157 33.54 40.13 -3.58
N ARG A 158 33.18 41.40 -3.35
CA ARG A 158 31.84 41.95 -3.10
C ARG A 158 30.71 41.04 -3.61
N LYS A 159 29.90 40.50 -2.69
CA LYS A 159 28.52 40.10 -3.01
C LYS A 159 27.78 41.39 -3.33
N ARG A 160 27.65 41.71 -4.62
CA ARG A 160 26.77 42.78 -5.09
C ARG A 160 25.35 42.27 -4.88
N GLU A 161 24.63 42.95 -4.01
CA GLU A 161 23.25 42.62 -3.72
C GLU A 161 22.40 42.71 -5.00
N VAL A 162 21.31 41.95 -5.01
CA VAL A 162 20.42 41.66 -6.14
C VAL A 162 19.82 42.97 -6.71
N SER A 163 20.60 43.66 -7.53
CA SER A 163 20.06 44.53 -8.57
C SER A 163 19.69 43.59 -9.71
N ALA A 164 18.44 43.67 -10.16
CA ALA A 164 17.92 42.90 -11.27
C ALA A 164 18.96 42.80 -12.40
N PRO A 165 19.16 41.61 -13.02
CA PRO A 165 20.10 41.49 -14.11
C PRO A 165 19.79 42.57 -15.15
N PRO A 166 20.78 43.33 -15.65
CA PRO A 166 20.51 44.32 -16.67
C PRO A 166 19.89 43.61 -17.87
N THR A 167 18.70 44.06 -18.28
CA THR A 167 17.96 43.49 -19.43
C THR A 167 18.69 43.71 -20.75
N SER A 168 19.86 44.35 -20.76
CA SER A 168 20.75 44.40 -21.90
C SER A 168 21.43 43.04 -22.11
N ARG A 169 20.68 42.10 -22.67
CA ARG A 169 21.26 41.05 -23.52
C ARG A 169 22.20 41.73 -24.49
N THR A 170 23.46 41.30 -24.44
CA THR A 170 24.53 41.70 -25.32
C THR A 170 24.03 41.82 -26.76
N ARG A 171 24.11 43.06 -27.27
CA ARG A 171 23.73 43.53 -28.59
C ARG A 171 24.55 42.78 -29.66
N SER A 172 24.09 41.60 -30.07
CA SER A 172 24.36 41.08 -31.41
C SER A 172 23.34 41.71 -32.38
N GLN A 173 23.79 42.11 -33.55
CA GLN A 173 23.14 43.05 -34.47
C GLN A 173 21.80 42.61 -35.11
N SER A 174 21.15 41.57 -34.61
CA SER A 174 19.85 41.08 -35.10
C SER A 174 18.63 41.71 -34.43
N ALA A 175 18.82 42.56 -33.41
CA ALA A 175 17.73 43.17 -32.62
C ALA A 175 17.37 44.62 -32.99
N SER A 176 17.92 45.18 -34.09
CA SER A 176 17.62 46.57 -34.50
C SER A 176 16.20 46.74 -35.08
N ARG A 177 15.58 45.64 -35.54
CA ARG A 177 14.22 45.66 -36.08
C ARG A 177 13.24 45.28 -34.96
N PRO A 178 12.18 46.08 -34.72
CA PRO A 178 11.11 45.64 -33.84
C PRO A 178 10.52 44.33 -34.40
N PRO A 179 10.14 43.38 -33.53
CA PRO A 179 9.59 42.11 -33.97
C PRO A 179 8.33 42.33 -34.82
N ARG A 180 8.06 41.39 -35.75
CA ARG A 180 7.05 41.57 -36.82
C ARG A 180 5.66 41.89 -36.28
N ASP A 181 5.29 41.35 -35.12
CA ASP A 181 4.02 41.58 -34.43
C ASP A 181 3.87 43.00 -33.85
N GLN A 182 4.94 43.80 -33.81
CA GLN A 182 4.99 45.13 -33.19
C GLN A 182 5.32 46.23 -34.19
N SER A 183 6.06 45.91 -35.25
CA SER A 183 6.56 46.88 -36.24
C SER A 183 5.47 47.73 -36.94
N GLY A 184 4.23 47.24 -37.02
CA GLY A 184 3.10 47.94 -37.64
C GLY A 184 2.09 48.55 -36.66
N VAL A 185 2.40 48.57 -35.36
CA VAL A 185 1.46 49.04 -34.32
C VAL A 185 2.06 50.21 -33.57
N ARG A 186 1.32 51.33 -33.52
CA ARG A 186 1.78 52.60 -32.95
C ARG A 186 2.15 52.54 -31.46
N ASP A 187 1.24 52.00 -30.63
CA ASP A 187 1.38 52.01 -29.17
C ASP A 187 1.17 50.63 -28.53
N ALA A 188 1.73 50.43 -27.32
CA ALA A 188 1.53 49.22 -26.52
C ALA A 188 0.05 48.93 -26.20
N LYS A 189 -0.78 49.97 -26.06
CA LYS A 189 -2.24 49.82 -25.86
C LYS A 189 -2.92 49.19 -27.08
N MET A 190 -2.54 49.62 -28.29
CA MET A 190 -3.04 49.04 -29.54
C MET A 190 -2.53 47.61 -29.71
N LEU A 191 -1.27 47.33 -29.35
CA LEU A 191 -0.70 45.99 -29.41
C LEU A 191 -1.44 45.02 -28.49
N LYS A 192 -1.81 45.46 -27.28
CA LYS A 192 -2.66 44.67 -26.37
C LYS A 192 -4.02 44.38 -27.00
N LYS A 193 -4.64 45.38 -27.64
CA LYS A 193 -5.93 45.20 -28.35
C LYS A 193 -5.82 44.19 -29.50
N VAL A 194 -4.78 44.29 -30.33
CA VAL A 194 -4.52 43.34 -31.43
C VAL A 194 -4.32 41.91 -30.92
N LYS A 195 -3.53 41.73 -29.85
CA LYS A 195 -3.36 40.41 -29.21
C LYS A 195 -4.66 39.85 -28.67
N THR A 196 -5.53 40.67 -28.10
CA THR A 196 -6.85 40.24 -27.65
C THR A 196 -7.75 39.84 -28.83
N MET A 197 -7.75 40.61 -29.92
CA MET A 197 -8.52 40.28 -31.14
C MET A 197 -8.05 38.94 -31.75
N MET A 198 -6.74 38.71 -31.82
CA MET A 198 -6.16 37.44 -32.27
C MET A 198 -6.60 36.25 -31.40
N LYS A 199 -6.58 36.40 -30.06
CA LYS A 199 -7.06 35.34 -29.15
C LYS A 199 -8.56 35.08 -29.31
N SER A 200 -9.34 36.13 -29.56
CA SER A 200 -10.78 36.00 -29.80
C SER A 200 -11.09 35.29 -31.12
N SER A 201 -10.34 35.55 -32.20
CA SER A 201 -10.54 34.88 -33.50
C SER A 201 -10.19 33.39 -33.46
N GLN A 202 -9.25 32.98 -32.60
CA GLN A 202 -8.87 31.56 -32.44
C GLN A 202 -9.88 30.72 -31.64
N LYS A 203 -10.90 31.33 -31.01
CA LYS A 203 -11.84 30.61 -30.14
C LYS A 203 -12.60 29.48 -30.85
N GLU A 204 -13.02 29.70 -32.10
CA GLU A 204 -13.79 28.69 -32.85
C GLU A 204 -12.93 27.47 -33.18
N MET A 205 -11.71 27.71 -33.66
CA MET A 205 -10.70 26.68 -33.93
C MET A 205 -10.37 25.87 -32.67
N ASN A 206 -10.16 26.56 -31.55
CA ASN A 206 -9.88 25.92 -30.26
C ASN A 206 -11.08 25.11 -29.76
N ARG A 207 -12.32 25.59 -29.96
CA ARG A 207 -13.54 24.85 -29.63
C ARG A 207 -13.67 23.55 -30.42
N GLN A 208 -13.21 23.55 -31.68
CA GLN A 208 -13.16 22.34 -32.53
C GLN A 208 -11.94 21.45 -32.22
N GLY A 209 -11.06 21.83 -31.30
CA GLY A 209 -9.89 21.04 -30.92
C GLY A 209 -8.78 20.98 -31.98
N ARG A 210 -8.73 21.93 -32.91
CA ARG A 210 -7.72 21.97 -33.97
C ARG A 210 -6.34 22.28 -33.40
N LYS A 211 -5.29 21.70 -34.00
CA LYS A 211 -3.89 21.90 -33.57
C LYS A 211 -3.34 23.30 -33.86
N GLY A 212 -3.99 24.04 -34.75
CA GLY A 212 -3.64 25.40 -35.16
C GLY A 212 -4.36 25.80 -36.45
N GLU A 213 -4.08 26.99 -36.98
CA GLU A 213 -4.76 27.49 -38.19
C GLU A 213 -4.47 26.66 -39.44
N SER A 214 -3.33 25.95 -39.45
CA SER A 214 -2.95 25.05 -40.54
C SER A 214 -3.69 23.71 -40.50
N ASP A 215 -4.35 23.37 -39.39
CA ASP A 215 -5.05 22.10 -39.23
C ASP A 215 -6.44 22.16 -39.87
N ARG A 216 -6.46 21.85 -41.18
CA ARG A 216 -7.65 21.85 -42.04
C ARG A 216 -8.00 20.44 -42.51
N HIS A 217 -7.60 19.41 -41.75
CA HIS A 217 -7.87 18.02 -42.09
C HIS A 217 -9.36 17.70 -42.00
N VAL A 218 -9.91 17.09 -43.05
CA VAL A 218 -11.29 16.59 -43.08
C VAL A 218 -11.24 15.09 -42.80
N PHE A 219 -11.76 14.69 -41.65
CA PHE A 219 -11.81 13.27 -41.28
C PHE A 219 -12.88 12.53 -42.09
N ASP A 220 -12.56 11.30 -42.49
CA ASP A 220 -13.56 10.39 -43.03
C ASP A 220 -14.37 9.78 -41.88
N VAL A 221 -15.49 10.43 -41.56
CA VAL A 221 -16.38 10.01 -40.46
C VAL A 221 -17.10 8.69 -40.79
N LYS A 222 -17.22 8.36 -42.08
CA LYS A 222 -18.00 7.21 -42.56
C LYS A 222 -17.18 6.40 -43.57
N PRO A 223 -16.09 5.77 -43.11
CA PRO A 223 -15.19 5.07 -44.00
C PRO A 223 -15.88 3.87 -44.64
N LYS A 224 -15.81 3.82 -45.98
CA LYS A 224 -16.52 2.82 -46.79
C LYS A 224 -16.21 1.39 -46.38
N HIS A 225 -14.96 1.07 -46.02
CA HIS A 225 -14.56 -0.29 -45.67
C HIS A 225 -15.19 -0.80 -44.36
N LEU A 226 -15.72 0.08 -43.51
CA LEU A 226 -16.50 -0.30 -42.32
C LEU A 226 -18.00 -0.41 -42.61
N LEU A 227 -18.52 0.45 -43.49
CA LEU A 227 -19.97 0.61 -43.71
C LEU A 227 -20.50 -0.11 -44.96
N SER A 228 -19.64 -0.65 -45.80
CA SER A 228 -19.99 -1.30 -47.06
C SER A 228 -19.46 -2.73 -47.13
N GLY A 229 -20.31 -3.65 -47.57
CA GLY A 229 -19.99 -5.07 -47.74
C GLY A 229 -20.49 -5.94 -46.59
N LYS A 230 -20.52 -7.26 -46.81
CA LYS A 230 -20.85 -8.27 -45.79
C LYS A 230 -19.74 -9.32 -45.78
N ARG A 231 -19.40 -9.83 -44.60
CA ARG A 231 -18.39 -10.89 -44.45
C ARG A 231 -18.93 -12.19 -45.05
N LYS A 232 -18.15 -12.81 -45.93
CA LYS A 232 -18.46 -14.12 -46.55
C LYS A 232 -17.68 -15.23 -45.87
N SER A 233 -18.05 -16.49 -46.14
CA SER A 233 -17.24 -17.65 -45.74
C SER A 233 -15.94 -17.65 -46.55
N GLY A 234 -14.80 -17.42 -45.90
CA GLY A 234 -13.49 -17.27 -46.55
C GLY A 234 -12.60 -16.22 -45.87
N SER A 235 -11.73 -15.59 -46.66
CA SER A 235 -10.78 -14.56 -46.19
C SER A 235 -11.49 -13.30 -45.67
N THR A 236 -11.04 -12.81 -44.53
CA THR A 236 -11.51 -11.57 -43.90
C THR A 236 -10.64 -10.37 -44.30
N SER A 237 -11.23 -9.16 -44.33
CA SER A 237 -10.53 -7.92 -44.72
C SER A 237 -9.72 -7.29 -43.59
N HIS A 238 -10.00 -7.65 -42.34
CA HIS A 238 -9.23 -7.26 -41.17
C HIS A 238 -8.98 -8.49 -40.27
N ARG A 239 -7.93 -8.43 -39.47
CA ARG A 239 -7.67 -9.42 -38.42
C ARG A 239 -8.60 -9.21 -37.22
#